data_AF-A0A960DR25-F1
#
_entry.id   AF-A0A960DR25-F1
#
_cell.length_a   1.000
_cell.length_b   1.000
_cell.length_c   1.000
_cell.angle_alpha   90.00
_cell.angle_beta   90.00
_cell.angle_gamma   90.00
#
_symmetry.space_group_name_H-M   'P 1'
#
loop_
_entity.id
_entity.type
_entity.pdbx_description
1 polymer ?
#
loop_
_entity_poly.entity_id
_entity_poly.type
_entity_poly.pdbx_seq_one_letter_code
_entity_poly.pdbx_strand_id
1 'polypeptide(L)'
;MSAALAATAGAAPLGPTLPAWCTAHTSFDGSPDVPDDYRCAGMAIEYHTAGVAYSPFPIWAGQWAFTDTAGDYHLGYCTMNRAHHPTVAAPSVPVAQTLPNDPTGAKAGYLMWRHGDTQDPLTAAALWAVAHYYAQDAAGTNRAATATYPLVPRLDMLQAASGRADLQETALALDAEAQAMSGEWALTLALDPHPDLDPGQPDPTPEPGAGLAVTITLLAGATPVPGQEVLVHVSGRDLPLAATTGTEGTATVTVDGPLSGTVTVVATADAPGPPVVYRGTPASP
;
A
#
# COMPACT_ATOMS: atom_id res chain seq x y z
N MET A 1 12.90 22.82 21.61
CA MET A 1 12.83 22.79 20.13
C MET A 1 11.64 21.91 19.78
N SER A 2 10.54 22.50 19.28
CA SER A 2 9.41 21.72 18.81
C SER A 2 9.81 21.07 17.49
N ALA A 3 9.85 19.74 17.45
CA ALA A 3 9.94 19.01 16.19
C ALA A 3 8.67 19.36 15.39
N ALA A 4 8.86 19.96 14.22
CA ALA A 4 7.78 20.05 13.24
C ALA A 4 7.35 18.61 12.93
N LEU A 5 6.07 18.30 13.11
CA LEU A 5 5.49 17.07 12.58
C LEU A 5 5.78 17.05 11.08
N ALA A 6 6.58 16.09 10.64
CA ALA A 6 6.86 15.89 9.22
C ALA A 6 5.52 15.73 8.50
N ALA A 7 5.39 16.38 7.33
CA ALA A 7 4.25 16.17 6.46
C ALA A 7 4.11 14.65 6.22
N THR A 8 2.95 14.10 6.58
CA THR A 8 2.63 12.69 6.33
C THR A 8 2.72 12.44 4.83
N ALA A 9 3.70 11.65 4.41
CA ALA A 9 3.84 11.22 3.03
C ALA A 9 2.61 10.38 2.66
N GLY A 10 1.66 10.97 1.94
CA GLY A 10 0.69 10.21 1.15
C GLY A 10 1.38 9.66 -0.10
N ALA A 11 0.73 8.72 -0.80
CA ALA A 11 1.14 8.38 -2.15
C ALA A 11 1.23 9.67 -2.98
N ALA A 12 2.36 9.87 -3.65
CA ALA A 12 2.52 11.04 -4.50
C ALA A 12 1.43 11.03 -5.60
N PRO A 13 0.87 12.18 -5.97
CA PRO A 13 -0.02 12.24 -7.12
C PRO A 13 0.68 11.67 -8.35
N LEU A 14 -0.10 11.04 -9.24
CA LEU A 14 0.38 10.56 -10.53
C LEU A 14 0.71 11.72 -11.51
N GLY A 15 0.37 12.94 -11.12
CA GLY A 15 0.53 14.17 -11.89
C GLY A 15 -0.74 14.53 -12.68
N PRO A 16 -0.65 15.49 -13.62
CA PRO A 16 -1.81 16.09 -14.28
C PRO A 16 -2.34 15.30 -15.47
N THR A 17 -1.78 14.11 -15.74
CA THR A 17 -2.13 13.30 -16.91
C THR A 17 -2.72 11.97 -16.45
N LEU A 18 -3.88 11.61 -16.99
CA LEU A 18 -4.46 10.29 -16.77
C LEU A 18 -3.45 9.20 -17.21
N PRO A 19 -3.17 8.20 -16.36
CA PRO A 19 -2.28 7.13 -16.75
C PRO A 19 -2.74 6.38 -18.01
N ALA A 20 -1.81 6.08 -18.90
CA ALA A 20 -2.12 5.48 -20.20
C ALA A 20 -2.75 4.07 -20.13
N TRP A 21 -2.62 3.39 -18.98
CA TRP A 21 -3.23 2.08 -18.75
C TRP A 21 -4.67 2.17 -18.20
N CYS A 22 -5.12 3.36 -17.78
CA CYS A 22 -6.49 3.56 -17.35
C CYS A 22 -7.41 3.66 -18.56
N THR A 23 -8.54 2.96 -18.53
CA THR A 23 -9.51 2.89 -19.62
C THR A 23 -10.84 3.49 -19.20
N ALA A 24 -11.44 4.28 -20.08
CA ALA A 24 -12.80 4.79 -19.88
C ALA A 24 -13.76 3.61 -19.78
N HIS A 25 -14.56 3.59 -18.73
CA HIS A 25 -15.47 2.50 -18.51
C HIS A 25 -16.78 2.68 -19.28
N THR A 26 -17.30 1.57 -19.79
CA THR A 26 -18.66 1.48 -20.37
C THR A 26 -19.45 0.50 -19.54
N SER A 27 -20.68 0.82 -19.17
CA SER A 27 -21.49 -0.03 -18.30
C SER A 27 -21.56 -1.48 -18.80
N PHE A 28 -21.78 -2.42 -17.88
CA PHE A 28 -21.76 -3.85 -18.22
C PHE A 28 -22.91 -4.30 -19.14
N ASP A 29 -23.97 -3.51 -19.27
CA ASP A 29 -25.08 -3.75 -20.20
C ASP A 29 -24.90 -3.04 -21.56
N GLY A 30 -23.77 -2.35 -21.75
CA GLY A 30 -23.46 -1.60 -22.96
C GLY A 30 -24.14 -0.24 -23.06
N SER A 31 -24.90 0.19 -22.04
CA SER A 31 -25.37 1.56 -21.93
C SER A 31 -24.22 2.53 -21.60
N PRO A 32 -24.37 3.84 -21.85
CA PRO A 32 -23.39 4.82 -21.40
C PRO A 32 -23.20 4.71 -19.88
N ASP A 33 -21.95 4.58 -19.43
CA ASP A 33 -21.64 4.77 -18.01
C ASP A 33 -21.56 6.27 -17.69
N VAL A 34 -21.29 6.57 -16.43
CA VAL A 34 -20.96 7.91 -15.99
C VAL A 34 -19.78 8.46 -16.81
N PRO A 35 -19.92 9.64 -17.44
CA PRO A 35 -18.80 10.31 -18.08
C PRO A 35 -17.60 10.45 -17.15
N ASP A 36 -16.41 10.30 -17.71
CA ASP A 36 -15.15 10.45 -16.98
C ASP A 36 -14.94 9.43 -15.84
N ASP A 37 -15.59 8.26 -15.92
CA ASP A 37 -15.26 7.07 -15.12
C ASP A 37 -14.11 6.28 -15.77
N TYR A 38 -12.96 6.23 -15.11
CA TYR A 38 -11.75 5.56 -15.60
C TYR A 38 -11.30 4.47 -14.65
N ARG A 39 -11.08 3.27 -15.20
CA ARG A 39 -10.64 2.08 -14.46
C ARG A 39 -9.21 1.72 -14.82
N CYS A 40 -8.39 1.48 -13.81
CA CYS A 40 -6.94 1.33 -14.00
C CYS A 40 -6.44 -0.10 -13.76
N ALA A 41 -7.08 -0.83 -12.85
CA ALA A 41 -6.85 -2.25 -12.62
C ALA A 41 -8.08 -2.86 -11.93
N GLY A 42 -8.32 -4.16 -12.11
CA GLY A 42 -9.45 -4.84 -11.48
C GLY A 42 -10.18 -5.79 -12.43
N MET A 43 -11.32 -6.28 -11.98
CA MET A 43 -12.13 -7.21 -12.75
C MET A 43 -13.63 -7.03 -12.51
N ALA A 44 -14.41 -7.39 -13.52
CA ALA A 44 -15.84 -7.56 -13.40
C ALA A 44 -16.14 -8.86 -12.65
N ILE A 45 -16.90 -8.78 -11.55
CA ILE A 45 -17.34 -9.94 -10.78
C ILE A 45 -18.85 -9.91 -10.59
N GLU A 46 -19.48 -11.07 -10.67
CA GLU A 46 -20.80 -11.21 -10.07
C GLU A 46 -20.63 -11.16 -8.55
N TYR A 47 -21.43 -10.35 -7.86
CA TYR A 47 -21.30 -10.19 -6.41
C TYR A 47 -22.65 -9.92 -5.77
N HIS A 48 -22.99 -10.77 -4.81
CA HIS A 48 -24.08 -10.54 -3.88
C HIS A 48 -23.83 -11.30 -2.58
N THR A 49 -24.09 -10.70 -1.42
CA THR A 49 -23.82 -11.34 -0.11
C THR A 49 -24.65 -12.61 0.15
N ALA A 50 -25.78 -12.79 -0.56
CA ALA A 50 -26.56 -14.04 -0.58
C ALA A 50 -26.09 -15.08 -1.63
N GLY A 51 -25.01 -14.79 -2.35
CA GLY A 51 -24.42 -15.64 -3.37
C GLY A 51 -24.60 -15.12 -4.80
N VAL A 52 -23.68 -15.51 -5.69
CA VAL A 52 -23.59 -15.09 -7.10
C VAL A 52 -24.91 -15.11 -7.87
N ALA A 53 -25.77 -16.09 -7.63
CA ALA A 53 -27.07 -16.22 -8.30
C ALA A 53 -28.05 -15.05 -8.05
N TYR A 54 -27.80 -14.24 -7.02
CA TYR A 54 -28.59 -13.06 -6.66
C TYR A 54 -27.95 -11.75 -7.12
N SER A 55 -26.80 -11.80 -7.80
CA SER A 55 -26.16 -10.62 -8.36
C SER A 55 -27.04 -10.05 -9.48
N PRO A 56 -27.48 -8.79 -9.40
CA PRO A 56 -28.32 -8.21 -10.46
C PRO A 56 -27.55 -7.95 -11.76
N PHE A 57 -26.24 -7.72 -11.69
CA PHE A 57 -25.30 -7.51 -12.82
C PHE A 57 -23.86 -7.61 -12.31
N PRO A 58 -22.82 -7.74 -13.15
CA PRO A 58 -21.44 -7.63 -12.66
C PRO A 58 -21.15 -6.29 -11.98
N ILE A 59 -20.21 -6.27 -11.03
CA ILE A 59 -19.61 -5.05 -10.48
C ILE A 59 -18.14 -5.01 -10.83
N TRP A 60 -17.56 -3.81 -10.87
CA TRP A 60 -16.12 -3.68 -10.92
C TRP A 60 -15.54 -3.72 -9.52
N ALA A 61 -14.75 -4.76 -9.26
CA ALA A 61 -13.88 -4.82 -8.11
C ALA A 61 -12.47 -4.40 -8.57
N GLY A 62 -12.04 -3.20 -8.20
CA GLY A 62 -10.77 -2.68 -8.71
C GLY A 62 -10.42 -1.26 -8.27
N GLN A 63 -9.57 -0.64 -9.06
CA GLN A 63 -9.09 0.73 -8.92
C GLN A 63 -9.75 1.66 -9.94
N TRP A 64 -9.94 2.90 -9.52
CA TRP A 64 -10.43 4.01 -10.33
C TRP A 64 -9.45 5.17 -10.30
N ALA A 65 -9.42 5.95 -11.37
CA ALA A 65 -8.76 7.25 -11.36
C ALA A 65 -9.71 8.33 -10.82
N PHE A 66 -9.19 9.26 -10.03
CA PHE A 66 -9.90 10.47 -9.63
C PHE A 66 -8.92 11.66 -9.64
N THR A 67 -9.46 12.88 -9.70
CA THR A 67 -8.66 14.11 -9.58
C THR A 67 -8.84 14.72 -8.20
N ASP A 68 -7.81 15.36 -7.67
CA ASP A 68 -7.93 16.20 -6.47
C ASP A 68 -8.19 17.67 -6.81
N THR A 69 -8.24 18.54 -5.79
CA THR A 69 -8.46 19.98 -5.96
C THR A 69 -7.33 20.73 -6.70
N ALA A 70 -6.14 20.15 -6.82
CA ALA A 70 -5.06 20.69 -7.63
C ALA A 70 -5.15 20.25 -9.10
N GLY A 71 -6.05 19.31 -9.41
CA GLY A 71 -6.20 18.73 -10.75
C GLY A 71 -5.24 17.56 -10.99
N ASP A 72 -4.55 17.09 -9.95
CA ASP A 72 -3.66 15.94 -10.05
C ASP A 72 -4.47 14.64 -9.99
N TYR A 73 -4.04 13.65 -10.78
CA TYR A 73 -4.63 12.32 -10.81
C TYR A 73 -4.11 11.46 -9.68
N HIS A 74 -5.03 10.65 -9.13
CA HIS A 74 -4.79 9.67 -8.09
C HIS A 74 -5.48 8.36 -8.47
N LEU A 75 -4.99 7.25 -7.90
CA LEU A 75 -5.68 5.96 -7.94
C LEU A 75 -6.37 5.73 -6.59
N GLY A 76 -7.57 5.17 -6.64
CA GLY A 76 -8.32 4.86 -5.43
C GLY A 76 -9.28 3.70 -5.59
N TYR A 77 -9.88 3.31 -4.47
CA TYR A 77 -10.88 2.26 -4.37
C TYR A 77 -12.18 2.90 -3.87
N CYS A 78 -13.31 2.67 -4.56
CA CYS A 78 -14.59 3.37 -4.35
C CYS A 78 -15.21 3.24 -2.94
N THR A 79 -14.66 2.35 -2.13
CA THR A 79 -15.17 1.83 -0.86
C THR A 79 -15.06 2.86 0.27
N MET A 80 -14.05 3.73 0.21
CA MET A 80 -13.83 4.80 1.19
C MET A 80 -14.79 6.00 0.99
N ASN A 81 -15.69 5.92 0.01
CA ASN A 81 -16.73 6.92 -0.21
C ASN A 81 -18.16 6.38 -0.07
N ARG A 82 -18.38 5.28 0.67
CA ARG A 82 -19.71 4.67 0.89
C ARG A 82 -20.45 4.36 -0.43
N ALA A 83 -19.79 3.67 -1.34
CA ALA A 83 -20.34 3.30 -2.66
C ALA A 83 -20.61 4.47 -3.63
N HIS A 84 -20.00 5.64 -3.40
CA HIS A 84 -19.93 6.70 -4.41
C HIS A 84 -18.63 6.59 -5.19
N HIS A 85 -18.71 6.16 -6.46
CA HIS A 85 -17.57 6.13 -7.36
C HIS A 85 -17.10 7.57 -7.65
N PRO A 86 -15.86 7.96 -7.29
CA PRO A 86 -15.32 9.24 -7.73
C PRO A 86 -15.04 9.16 -9.24
N THR A 87 -15.35 10.23 -9.97
CA THR A 87 -14.97 10.39 -11.38
C THR A 87 -13.95 11.51 -11.52
N VAL A 88 -13.33 11.62 -12.70
CA VAL A 88 -12.40 12.72 -12.97
C VAL A 88 -13.12 14.00 -13.43
N ALA A 89 -14.46 13.95 -13.59
CA ALA A 89 -15.29 15.09 -13.97
C ALA A 89 -15.32 16.20 -12.91
N ALA A 90 -15.12 15.86 -11.64
CA ALA A 90 -15.10 16.82 -10.54
C ALA A 90 -14.01 16.48 -9.52
N PRO A 91 -13.26 17.48 -9.03
CA PRO A 91 -12.26 17.28 -7.99
C PRO A 91 -12.83 16.60 -6.74
N SER A 92 -12.08 15.64 -6.22
CA SER A 92 -12.30 15.03 -4.91
C SER A 92 -11.55 15.78 -3.82
N VAL A 93 -12.09 15.73 -2.60
CA VAL A 93 -11.48 16.37 -1.42
C VAL A 93 -11.15 15.35 -0.34
N PRO A 94 -10.07 15.54 0.43
CA PRO A 94 -9.80 14.71 1.59
C PRO A 94 -10.93 14.78 2.61
N VAL A 95 -11.31 13.64 3.19
CA VAL A 95 -12.31 13.54 4.25
C VAL A 95 -11.82 12.63 5.37
N ALA A 96 -12.33 12.85 6.57
CA ALA A 96 -12.19 11.88 7.65
C ALA A 96 -13.16 10.70 7.42
N GLN A 97 -12.68 9.49 7.66
CA GLN A 97 -13.50 8.29 7.64
C GLN A 97 -13.14 7.39 8.82
N THR A 98 -14.16 6.77 9.41
CA THR A 98 -13.97 5.67 10.36
C THR A 98 -13.83 4.36 9.59
N LEU A 99 -12.82 3.58 9.96
CA LEU A 99 -12.57 2.24 9.44
C LEU A 99 -12.72 1.24 10.60
N PRO A 100 -13.92 0.67 10.82
CA PRO A 100 -14.17 -0.17 12.01
C PRO A 100 -13.22 -1.37 12.16
N ASN A 101 -12.77 -1.95 11.04
CA ASN A 101 -11.82 -3.08 11.06
C ASN A 101 -10.36 -2.67 10.82
N ASP A 102 -10.08 -1.36 10.77
CA ASP A 102 -8.74 -0.77 10.77
C ASP A 102 -8.75 0.61 11.47
N PRO A 103 -9.01 0.67 12.79
CA PRO A 103 -9.35 1.94 13.46
C PRO A 103 -8.25 3.01 13.41
N THR A 104 -6.99 2.60 13.23
CA THR A 104 -5.85 3.51 13.10
C THR A 104 -5.55 3.88 11.64
N GLY A 105 -6.16 3.18 10.67
CA GLY A 105 -5.82 3.28 9.26
C GLY A 105 -4.48 2.62 8.90
N ALA A 106 -3.78 2.01 9.84
CA ALA A 106 -2.41 1.53 9.59
C ALA A 106 -2.37 0.38 8.58
N LYS A 107 -3.37 -0.50 8.58
CA LYS A 107 -3.44 -1.61 7.60
C LYS A 107 -3.77 -1.08 6.21
N ALA A 108 -4.73 -0.18 6.10
CA ALA A 108 -5.08 0.47 4.85
C ALA A 108 -3.92 1.30 4.30
N GLY A 109 -3.24 2.08 5.15
CA GLY A 109 -2.05 2.85 4.79
C GLY A 109 -0.94 1.98 4.22
N TYR A 110 -0.63 0.86 4.89
CA TYR A 110 0.32 -0.13 4.39
C TYR A 110 -0.08 -0.69 3.02
N LEU A 111 -1.33 -1.14 2.87
CA LEU A 111 -1.78 -1.74 1.60
C LEU A 111 -1.78 -0.73 0.44
N MET A 112 -2.19 0.51 0.68
CA MET A 112 -2.17 1.55 -0.35
C MET A 112 -0.73 1.95 -0.70
N TRP A 113 0.17 2.01 0.28
CA TRP A 113 1.58 2.29 0.03
C TRP A 113 2.27 1.17 -0.76
N ARG A 114 2.00 -0.10 -0.40
CA ARG A 114 2.69 -1.25 -1.00
C ARG A 114 2.09 -1.70 -2.34
N HIS A 115 0.77 -1.61 -2.46
CA HIS A 115 0.03 -2.24 -3.56
C HIS A 115 -1.00 -1.31 -4.21
N GLY A 116 -1.12 -0.05 -3.76
CA GLY A 116 -2.17 0.87 -4.19
C GLY A 116 -2.09 1.31 -5.65
N ASP A 117 -0.96 1.08 -6.33
CA ASP A 117 -0.72 1.35 -7.75
C ASP A 117 -0.62 0.07 -8.60
N THR A 118 -1.01 -1.08 -8.03
CA THR A 118 -0.93 -2.37 -8.73
C THR A 118 -1.72 -2.35 -10.04
N GLN A 119 -1.11 -2.91 -11.08
CA GLN A 119 -1.78 -3.18 -12.36
C GLN A 119 -2.30 -4.62 -12.46
N ASP A 120 -2.03 -5.46 -11.44
CA ASP A 120 -2.55 -6.83 -11.40
C ASP A 120 -4.06 -6.83 -11.09
N PRO A 121 -4.90 -7.35 -12.01
CA PRO A 121 -6.35 -7.32 -11.83
C PRO A 121 -6.85 -8.01 -10.56
N LEU A 122 -6.23 -9.13 -10.17
CA LEU A 122 -6.65 -9.90 -9.01
C LEU A 122 -6.30 -9.18 -7.71
N THR A 123 -5.09 -8.63 -7.61
CA THR A 123 -4.63 -7.84 -6.48
C THR A 123 -5.49 -6.58 -6.32
N ALA A 124 -5.81 -5.87 -7.40
CA ALA A 124 -6.70 -4.72 -7.36
C ALA A 124 -8.12 -5.09 -6.87
N ALA A 125 -8.67 -6.20 -7.34
CA ALA A 125 -9.98 -6.67 -6.87
C ALA A 125 -9.96 -7.13 -5.41
N ALA A 126 -8.87 -7.74 -4.96
CA ALA A 126 -8.68 -8.15 -3.58
C ALA A 126 -8.55 -6.93 -2.65
N LEU A 127 -7.78 -5.90 -3.05
CA LEU A 127 -7.69 -4.63 -2.33
C LEU A 127 -9.04 -3.92 -2.24
N TRP A 128 -9.85 -3.96 -3.30
CA TRP A 128 -11.24 -3.49 -3.26
C TRP A 128 -12.04 -4.20 -2.17
N ALA A 129 -11.94 -5.53 -2.08
CA ALA A 129 -12.65 -6.30 -1.06
C ALA A 129 -12.16 -6.01 0.37
N VAL A 130 -10.84 -5.92 0.57
CA VAL A 130 -10.24 -5.58 1.86
C VAL A 130 -10.61 -4.16 2.29
N ALA A 131 -10.61 -3.20 1.37
CA ALA A 131 -10.99 -1.82 1.67
C ALA A 131 -12.48 -1.71 2.08
N HIS A 132 -13.38 -2.42 1.39
CA HIS A 132 -14.79 -2.55 1.82
C HIS A 132 -14.90 -3.19 3.21
N TYR A 133 -14.13 -4.24 3.47
CA TYR A 133 -14.09 -4.88 4.79
C TYR A 133 -13.57 -3.95 5.88
N TYR A 134 -12.56 -3.12 5.62
CA TYR A 134 -12.06 -2.13 6.59
C TYR A 134 -13.05 -1.00 6.85
N ALA A 135 -13.68 -0.50 5.79
CA ALA A 135 -14.68 0.56 5.85
C ALA A 135 -16.00 0.11 6.47
N GLN A 136 -16.33 -1.19 6.40
CA GLN A 136 -17.66 -1.73 6.71
C GLN A 136 -18.77 -0.90 6.06
N ASP A 137 -18.56 -0.50 4.82
CA ASP A 137 -19.48 0.36 4.11
C ASP A 137 -20.71 -0.42 3.65
N ALA A 138 -21.88 0.11 3.99
CA ALA A 138 -23.15 -0.41 3.53
C ALA A 138 -23.37 0.05 2.08
N ALA A 139 -23.10 -0.83 1.11
CA ALA A 139 -23.28 -0.50 -0.31
C ALA A 139 -24.62 -1.04 -0.85
N GLY A 140 -25.69 -0.30 -0.56
CA GLY A 140 -26.93 -0.32 -1.34
C GLY A 140 -27.82 -1.58 -1.24
N THR A 141 -29.09 -1.40 -1.57
CA THR A 141 -30.16 -2.37 -1.28
C THR A 141 -30.15 -3.63 -2.13
N ASN A 142 -29.39 -3.70 -3.23
CA ASN A 142 -29.45 -4.77 -4.22
C ASN A 142 -28.17 -5.64 -4.32
N ARG A 143 -27.14 -5.37 -3.51
CA ARG A 143 -25.92 -6.18 -3.41
C ARG A 143 -25.79 -6.89 -2.07
N ALA A 144 -26.50 -6.37 -1.08
CA ALA A 144 -26.62 -6.96 0.22
C ALA A 144 -27.96 -7.70 0.37
N ALA A 145 -27.95 -8.87 1.02
CA ALA A 145 -29.15 -9.61 1.39
C ALA A 145 -30.08 -8.79 2.30
N THR A 146 -29.50 -7.82 3.00
CA THR A 146 -30.21 -6.80 3.78
C THR A 146 -29.64 -5.44 3.40
N ALA A 147 -30.50 -4.50 3.01
CA ALA A 147 -30.12 -3.21 2.44
C ALA A 147 -29.19 -2.33 3.29
N THR A 148 -29.08 -2.59 4.58
CA THR A 148 -28.25 -1.86 5.53
C THR A 148 -26.95 -2.58 5.89
N TYR A 149 -26.71 -3.76 5.33
CA TYR A 149 -25.54 -4.56 5.67
C TYR A 149 -24.30 -4.10 4.90
N PRO A 150 -23.10 -4.25 5.49
CA PRO A 150 -21.84 -4.02 4.79
C PRO A 150 -21.76 -4.84 3.50
N LEU A 151 -21.10 -4.29 2.48
CA LEU A 151 -20.92 -5.00 1.21
C LEU A 151 -20.03 -6.23 1.40
N VAL A 152 -18.88 -6.04 2.06
CA VAL A 152 -17.96 -7.12 2.43
C VAL A 152 -17.92 -7.23 3.96
N PRO A 153 -18.89 -7.94 4.57
CA PRO A 153 -18.93 -8.07 6.03
C PRO A 153 -17.78 -8.94 6.55
N ARG A 154 -17.34 -9.93 5.77
CA ARG A 154 -16.21 -10.81 6.08
C ARG A 154 -15.46 -11.21 4.81
N LEU A 155 -14.14 -11.31 4.88
CA LEU A 155 -13.29 -11.72 3.76
C LEU A 155 -13.42 -13.21 3.42
N ASP A 156 -13.64 -14.07 4.43
CA ASP A 156 -13.79 -15.53 4.27
C ASP A 156 -15.12 -15.98 3.61
N MET A 157 -15.98 -15.04 3.23
CA MET A 157 -17.23 -15.28 2.50
C MET A 157 -17.17 -14.85 1.04
N LEU A 158 -16.06 -14.27 0.58
CA LEU A 158 -15.93 -13.72 -0.77
C LEU A 158 -16.17 -14.77 -1.84
N GLN A 159 -15.69 -16.01 -1.65
CA GLN A 159 -15.93 -17.10 -2.59
C GLN A 159 -17.43 -17.41 -2.71
N ALA A 160 -18.16 -17.45 -1.59
CA ALA A 160 -19.58 -17.71 -1.61
C ALA A 160 -20.36 -16.56 -2.28
N ALA A 161 -19.96 -15.32 -2.01
CA ALA A 161 -20.61 -14.12 -2.54
C ALA A 161 -20.33 -13.89 -4.04
N SER A 162 -19.16 -14.28 -4.54
CA SER A 162 -18.69 -13.98 -5.90
C SER A 162 -18.45 -15.17 -6.81
N GLY A 163 -18.41 -16.39 -6.25
CA GLY A 163 -17.96 -17.58 -6.96
C GLY A 163 -16.44 -17.67 -7.16
N ARG A 164 -15.65 -16.74 -6.62
CA ARG A 164 -14.19 -16.62 -6.85
C ARG A 164 -13.38 -17.00 -5.63
N ALA A 165 -12.77 -18.19 -5.65
CA ALA A 165 -11.90 -18.67 -4.57
C ALA A 165 -10.55 -17.94 -4.53
N ASP A 166 -9.99 -17.64 -5.70
CA ASP A 166 -8.77 -16.87 -5.88
C ASP A 166 -8.88 -15.46 -5.28
N LEU A 167 -9.99 -14.77 -5.52
CA LEU A 167 -10.27 -13.46 -4.91
C LEU A 167 -10.27 -13.53 -3.38
N GLN A 168 -10.91 -14.56 -2.81
CA GLN A 168 -10.94 -14.76 -1.37
C GLN A 168 -9.54 -15.01 -0.80
N GLU A 169 -8.79 -15.92 -1.43
CA GLU A 169 -7.43 -16.27 -1.01
C GLU A 169 -6.52 -15.04 -1.03
N THR A 170 -6.51 -14.29 -2.13
CA THR A 170 -5.70 -13.06 -2.26
C THR A 170 -6.12 -12.00 -1.24
N ALA A 171 -7.42 -11.78 -1.02
CA ALA A 171 -7.89 -10.79 -0.04
C ALA A 171 -7.51 -11.15 1.40
N LEU A 172 -7.59 -12.45 1.77
CA LEU A 172 -7.14 -12.93 3.07
C LEU A 172 -5.62 -12.81 3.24
N ALA A 173 -4.85 -13.09 2.18
CA ALA A 173 -3.39 -12.92 2.20
C ALA A 173 -3.01 -11.45 2.41
N LEU A 174 -3.68 -10.52 1.72
CA LEU A 174 -3.44 -9.07 1.87
C LEU A 174 -3.80 -8.55 3.27
N ASP A 175 -4.92 -8.97 3.86
CA ASP A 175 -5.26 -8.58 5.25
C ASP A 175 -4.24 -9.15 6.25
N ALA A 176 -3.79 -10.40 6.06
CA ALA A 176 -2.77 -11.00 6.89
C ALA A 176 -1.40 -10.28 6.77
N GLU A 177 -0.99 -9.92 5.55
CA GLU A 177 0.21 -9.12 5.29
C GLU A 177 0.12 -7.75 5.98
N ALA A 178 -1.00 -7.04 5.81
CA ALA A 178 -1.22 -5.74 6.43
C ALA A 178 -1.24 -5.83 7.96
N GLN A 179 -1.84 -6.88 8.53
CA GLN A 179 -1.83 -7.12 9.96
C GLN A 179 -0.41 -7.32 10.49
N ALA A 180 0.46 -7.98 9.72
CA ALA A 180 1.85 -8.21 10.10
C ALA A 180 2.71 -6.93 10.02
N MET A 181 2.38 -6.02 9.08
CA MET A 181 3.21 -4.86 8.72
C MET A 181 2.69 -3.51 9.22
N SER A 182 1.50 -3.46 9.84
CA SER A 182 0.86 -2.23 10.33
C SER A 182 1.38 -1.72 11.69
N GLY A 183 2.38 -2.39 12.27
CA GLY A 183 3.05 -1.92 13.49
C GLY A 183 3.91 -0.68 13.29
N GLU A 184 4.50 -0.16 14.36
CA GLU A 184 5.51 0.90 14.28
C GLU A 184 6.78 0.36 13.62
N TRP A 185 7.31 1.08 12.62
CA TRP A 185 8.53 0.66 11.92
C TRP A 185 9.78 1.16 12.65
N ALA A 186 10.73 0.26 12.89
CA ALA A 186 12.01 0.55 13.54
C ALA A 186 13.17 0.16 12.63
N LEU A 187 14.05 1.13 12.35
CA LEU A 187 15.27 0.96 11.57
C LEU A 187 16.49 1.10 12.50
N THR A 188 17.28 0.04 12.63
CA THR A 188 18.48 0.03 13.47
C THR A 188 19.73 -0.26 12.64
N LEU A 189 20.86 0.37 13.01
CA LEU A 189 22.16 0.11 12.40
C LEU A 189 23.14 -0.49 13.41
N ALA A 190 23.92 -1.45 12.95
CA ALA A 190 25.13 -1.94 13.60
C ALA A 190 26.33 -1.66 12.67
N LEU A 191 27.42 -1.17 13.26
CA LEU A 191 28.64 -0.79 12.56
C LEU A 191 29.77 -1.74 12.99
N ASP A 192 30.37 -2.44 12.02
CA ASP A 192 31.55 -3.26 12.22
C ASP A 192 32.75 -2.64 11.49
N PRO A 193 33.66 -1.96 12.21
CA PRO A 193 34.83 -1.30 11.62
C PRO A 193 35.92 -2.29 11.18
N HIS A 194 35.71 -3.59 11.40
CA HIS A 194 36.70 -4.64 11.17
C HIS A 194 36.06 -5.87 10.51
N PRO A 195 35.38 -5.69 9.36
CA PRO A 195 34.62 -6.78 8.72
C PRO A 195 35.48 -7.96 8.27
N ASP A 196 36.79 -7.74 8.12
CA ASP A 196 37.75 -8.74 7.66
C ASP A 196 38.42 -9.52 8.81
N LEU A 197 38.10 -9.21 10.08
CA LEU A 197 38.67 -9.93 11.22
C LEU A 197 37.83 -11.17 11.56
N ASP A 198 38.45 -12.34 11.50
CA ASP A 198 37.85 -13.57 12.04
C ASP A 198 37.83 -13.51 13.58
N PRO A 199 36.66 -13.54 14.23
CA PRO A 199 36.54 -13.49 15.69
C PRO A 199 37.17 -14.70 16.39
N GLY A 200 37.51 -15.76 15.66
CA GLY A 200 38.22 -16.94 16.17
C GLY A 200 39.74 -16.83 16.19
N GLN A 201 40.33 -15.77 15.63
CA GLN A 201 41.78 -15.66 15.50
C GLN A 201 42.43 -14.97 16.71
N PRO A 202 43.45 -15.56 17.34
CA PRO A 202 44.21 -14.90 18.39
C PRO A 202 45.13 -13.85 17.75
N ASP A 203 44.82 -12.57 17.99
CA ASP A 203 45.53 -11.38 17.47
C ASP A 203 45.23 -11.00 16.01
N PRO A 204 43.98 -10.58 15.72
CA PRO A 204 43.61 -10.11 14.40
C PRO A 204 44.15 -8.68 14.18
N THR A 205 45.22 -8.53 13.40
CA THR A 205 45.68 -7.22 12.93
C THR A 205 44.76 -6.75 11.79
N PRO A 206 44.05 -5.62 11.92
CA PRO A 206 43.22 -5.09 10.85
C PRO A 206 44.08 -4.80 9.62
N GLU A 207 43.66 -5.26 8.44
CA GLU A 207 44.33 -4.83 7.21
C GLU A 207 44.12 -3.32 7.02
N PRO A 208 45.18 -2.54 6.69
CA PRO A 208 45.02 -1.12 6.39
C PRO A 208 44.12 -0.95 5.16
N GLY A 209 42.97 -0.31 5.34
CA GLY A 209 41.95 -0.18 4.29
C GLY A 209 40.76 -1.12 4.43
N ALA A 210 40.69 -1.92 5.51
CA ALA A 210 39.49 -2.62 5.92
C ALA A 210 38.33 -1.61 5.98
N GLY A 211 37.30 -1.87 5.18
CA GLY A 211 36.13 -1.00 5.08
C GLY A 211 35.30 -1.01 6.36
N LEU A 212 34.11 -0.45 6.30
CA LEU A 212 33.12 -0.53 7.37
C LEU A 212 31.96 -1.40 6.88
N ALA A 213 31.66 -2.50 7.56
CA ALA A 213 30.39 -3.20 7.35
C ALA A 213 29.29 -2.51 8.16
N VAL A 214 28.19 -2.22 7.47
CA VAL A 214 26.98 -1.65 8.08
C VAL A 214 25.88 -2.69 7.94
N THR A 215 25.43 -3.23 9.06
CA THR A 215 24.26 -4.10 9.11
C THR A 215 23.05 -3.30 9.53
N ILE A 216 22.03 -3.33 8.70
CA ILE A 216 20.74 -2.68 8.89
C ILE A 216 19.73 -3.75 9.29
N THR A 217 18.85 -3.44 10.23
CA THR A 217 17.68 -4.26 10.57
C THR A 217 16.44 -3.38 10.54
N LEU A 218 15.40 -3.83 9.82
CA LEU A 218 14.13 -3.14 9.69
C LEU A 218 12.99 -4.05 10.16
N LEU A 219 12.23 -3.58 11.14
CA LEU A 219 11.11 -4.30 11.75
C LEU A 219 9.84 -3.46 11.71
N ALA A 220 8.68 -4.10 11.58
CA ALA A 220 7.35 -3.55 11.85
C ALA A 220 6.84 -4.16 13.17
N GLY A 221 6.96 -3.42 14.27
CA GLY A 221 6.86 -3.99 15.62
C GLY A 221 7.97 -5.02 15.85
N ALA A 222 7.60 -6.29 15.99
CA ALA A 222 8.55 -7.41 16.11
C ALA A 222 8.70 -8.21 14.81
N THR A 223 7.95 -7.87 13.76
CA THR A 223 7.93 -8.58 12.48
C THR A 223 9.06 -8.05 11.58
N PRO A 224 9.93 -8.90 11.03
CA PRO A 224 10.89 -8.45 10.02
C PRO A 224 10.21 -7.91 8.75
N VAL A 225 10.76 -6.84 8.17
CA VAL A 225 10.26 -6.27 6.91
C VAL A 225 11.18 -6.71 5.76
N PRO A 226 10.80 -7.73 4.97
CA PRO A 226 11.61 -8.21 3.86
C PRO A 226 11.41 -7.40 2.57
N GLY A 227 12.38 -7.45 1.67
CA GLY A 227 12.26 -6.87 0.33
C GLY A 227 12.18 -5.34 0.33
N GLN A 228 12.61 -4.69 1.41
CA GLN A 228 12.62 -3.23 1.52
C GLN A 228 13.98 -2.69 1.13
N GLU A 229 13.99 -1.71 0.21
CA GLU A 229 15.21 -0.96 -0.08
C GLU A 229 15.56 -0.05 1.10
N VAL A 230 16.82 -0.12 1.51
CA VAL A 230 17.45 0.74 2.50
C VAL A 230 18.63 1.44 1.85
N LEU A 231 18.70 2.75 2.04
CA LEU A 231 19.78 3.60 1.56
C LEU A 231 20.69 3.98 2.73
N VAL A 232 21.99 3.78 2.56
CA VAL A 232 23.01 4.10 3.56
C VAL A 232 23.87 5.24 3.05
N HIS A 233 23.74 6.39 3.71
CA HIS A 233 24.55 7.57 3.48
C HIS A 233 25.73 7.56 4.44
N VAL A 234 26.93 7.79 3.89
CA VAL A 234 28.17 7.85 4.67
C VAL A 234 28.85 9.18 4.38
N SER A 235 29.23 9.91 5.44
CA SER A 235 29.95 11.18 5.29
C SER A 235 31.22 11.01 4.46
N GLY A 236 31.42 11.88 3.47
CA GLY A 236 32.57 11.80 2.54
C GLY A 236 32.32 10.94 1.29
N ARG A 237 31.14 10.34 1.13
CA ARG A 237 30.69 9.71 -0.11
C ARG A 237 29.54 10.51 -0.72
N ASP A 238 29.57 10.68 -2.04
CA ASP A 238 28.56 11.46 -2.77
C ASP A 238 27.26 10.68 -3.04
N LEU A 239 27.37 9.35 -3.20
CA LEU A 239 26.23 8.48 -3.50
C LEU A 239 25.93 7.52 -2.34
N PRO A 240 24.64 7.30 -2.00
CA PRO A 240 24.26 6.30 -1.02
C PRO A 240 24.56 4.89 -1.52
N LEU A 241 24.82 3.99 -0.58
CA LEU A 241 24.84 2.55 -0.82
C LEU A 241 23.41 2.02 -0.64
N ALA A 242 22.91 1.27 -1.61
CA ALA A 242 21.59 0.65 -1.51
C ALA A 242 21.74 -0.84 -1.17
N ALA A 243 20.84 -1.35 -0.34
CA ALA A 243 20.65 -2.78 -0.16
C ALA A 243 19.17 -3.10 0.06
N THR A 244 18.80 -4.36 -0.14
CA THR A 244 17.44 -4.85 0.11
C THR A 244 17.45 -5.77 1.31
N THR A 245 16.50 -5.59 2.23
CA THR A 245 16.35 -6.46 3.40
C THR A 245 15.98 -7.88 2.97
N GLY A 246 16.63 -8.87 3.60
CA GLY A 246 16.30 -10.28 3.45
C GLY A 246 15.05 -10.68 4.23
N THR A 247 14.78 -11.99 4.31
CA THR A 247 13.63 -12.55 5.05
C THR A 247 13.64 -12.18 6.54
N GLU A 248 14.83 -12.03 7.11
CA GLU A 248 15.04 -11.63 8.51
C GLU A 248 14.97 -10.10 8.71
N GLY A 249 14.58 -9.33 7.69
CA GLY A 249 14.51 -7.87 7.76
C GLY A 249 15.90 -7.21 7.83
N THR A 250 16.97 -7.96 7.57
CA THR A 250 18.35 -7.48 7.65
C THR A 250 18.95 -7.24 6.27
N ALA A 251 19.78 -6.22 6.15
CA ALA A 251 20.62 -5.97 4.97
C ALA A 251 22.04 -5.61 5.43
N THR A 252 23.06 -5.95 4.65
CA THR A 252 24.44 -5.55 4.93
C THR A 252 25.02 -4.83 3.73
N VAL A 253 25.69 -3.69 3.96
CA VAL A 253 26.50 -3.00 2.97
C VAL A 253 27.92 -2.85 3.46
N THR A 254 28.88 -2.94 2.54
CA THR A 254 30.29 -2.66 2.83
C THR A 254 30.64 -1.28 2.30
N VAL A 255 31.22 -0.45 3.16
CA VAL A 255 31.74 0.86 2.81
C VAL A 255 33.22 0.71 2.51
N ASP A 256 33.56 0.74 1.23
CA ASP A 256 34.97 0.61 0.79
C ASP A 256 35.84 1.80 1.20
N GLY A 257 37.12 1.50 1.46
CA GLY A 257 38.21 2.47 1.57
C GLY A 257 38.69 2.72 3.00
N PRO A 258 39.87 3.35 3.14
CA PRO A 258 40.34 3.78 4.45
C PRO A 258 39.45 4.93 4.95
N LEU A 259 38.58 4.63 5.89
CA LEU A 259 37.83 5.64 6.62
C LEU A 259 38.74 6.22 7.71
N SER A 260 38.97 7.54 7.69
CA SER A 260 39.78 8.23 8.69
C SER A 260 38.99 9.35 9.37
N GLY A 261 39.20 9.50 10.68
CA GLY A 261 38.46 10.47 11.49
C GLY A 261 37.01 10.04 11.78
N THR A 262 36.18 11.00 12.18
CA THR A 262 34.77 10.76 12.50
C THR A 262 33.98 10.49 11.23
N VAL A 263 33.30 9.34 11.18
CA VAL A 263 32.37 8.98 10.11
C VAL A 263 30.94 9.08 10.64
N THR A 264 30.06 9.72 9.86
CA THR A 264 28.61 9.70 10.10
C THR A 264 27.98 8.71 9.13
N VAL A 265 27.19 7.79 9.65
CA VAL A 265 26.39 6.84 8.87
C VAL A 265 24.93 7.07 9.18
N VAL A 266 24.11 7.21 8.13
CA VAL A 266 22.65 7.35 8.22
C VAL A 266 22.04 6.31 7.31
N ALA A 267 21.10 5.52 7.83
CA ALA A 267 20.24 4.69 6.97
C ALA A 267 18.85 5.30 6.87
N THR A 268 18.25 5.21 5.69
CA THR A 268 16.86 5.58 5.43
C THR A 268 16.14 4.43 4.74
N ALA A 269 14.85 4.33 5.02
CA ALA A 269 13.91 3.43 4.35
C ALA A 269 12.61 4.17 4.14
N ASP A 270 11.95 3.91 3.01
CA ASP A 270 10.56 4.33 2.84
C ASP A 270 9.66 3.50 3.76
N ALA A 271 8.65 4.16 4.33
CA ALA A 271 7.72 3.56 5.27
C ALA A 271 6.29 4.02 4.95
N PRO A 272 5.27 3.20 5.26
CA PRO A 272 3.89 3.56 5.01
C PRO A 272 3.47 4.77 5.87
N GLY A 273 2.83 5.74 5.22
CA GLY A 273 2.11 6.82 5.88
C GLY A 273 0.67 6.44 6.23
N PRO A 274 -0.07 7.31 6.95
CA PRO A 274 -1.50 7.11 7.14
C PRO A 274 -2.24 7.18 5.80
N PRO A 275 -3.34 6.44 5.62
CA PRO A 275 -4.14 6.51 4.41
C PRO A 275 -4.85 7.85 4.34
N VAL A 276 -4.96 8.41 3.14
CA VAL A 276 -5.78 9.60 2.87
C VAL A 276 -7.03 9.16 2.13
N VAL A 277 -8.20 9.48 2.69
CA VAL A 277 -9.48 9.18 2.06
C VAL A 277 -9.96 10.39 1.29
N TYR A 278 -10.29 10.18 0.01
CA TYR A 278 -10.90 11.20 -0.83
C TYR A 278 -12.38 10.93 -1.06
N ARG A 279 -13.18 12.00 -1.06
CA ARG A 279 -14.59 11.99 -1.44
C ARG A 279 -14.79 12.88 -2.65
N GLY A 280 -15.23 12.26 -3.74
CA GLY A 280 -15.71 12.95 -4.93
C GLY A 280 -17.17 13.37 -4.81
N THR A 281 -17.62 14.20 -5.75
CA THR A 281 -19.05 14.42 -5.98
C THR A 281 -19.62 13.14 -6.59
N PRO A 282 -20.69 12.55 -6.03
CA PRO A 282 -21.32 11.41 -6.65
C PRO A 282 -21.69 11.72 -8.10
N ALA A 283 -21.32 10.82 -8.99
CA ALA A 283 -21.97 10.76 -10.29
C ALA A 283 -23.48 10.66 -10.08
N SER A 284 -24.26 11.62 -10.59
CA SER A 284 -25.70 11.41 -10.68
C SER A 284 -25.97 10.21 -11.60
N PRO A 285 -26.93 9.34 -11.25
CA PRO A 285 -27.42 8.32 -12.17
C PRO A 285 -28.08 8.94 -13.41
#